data_AF-A0A3M1L6Y8-F1
#
_entry.id   AF-A0A3M1L6Y8-F1
#
_cell.length_a   1.000
_cell.length_b   1.000
_cell.length_c   1.000
_cell.angle_alpha   90.00
_cell.angle_beta   90.00
_cell.angle_gamma   90.00
#
_symmetry.space_group_name_H-M   'P 1'
#
loop_
_entity.id
_entity.type
_entity.pdbx_description
1 polymer ?
#
loop_
_entity_poly.entity_id
_entity_poly.type
_entity_poly.pdbx_seq_one_letter_code
_entity_poly.pdbx_strand_id
1 'polypeptide(L)'
;NVFNEYTYTLETIIQAGQKGMAITYVPIRTNGYLRPSRLVKSISSYVQRSIFTIIRIFMTYQPLRFFTMLGSVPFGLGFLLCLRWLFLYFTGTDRSHVPSLVLAAVLLIIGVQLWILGLVADLMSVNRKLLEDVQLRLRRRDIEQSNF
;
A
#
# COMPACT_ATOMS: atom_id res chain seq x y z
N ASN A 1 -4.52 17.18 -3.25
CA ASN A 1 -4.64 17.52 -1.80
C ASN A 1 -3.64 16.71 -0.97
N VAL A 2 -3.23 17.22 0.22
CA VAL A 2 -2.36 16.52 1.18
C VAL A 2 -3.25 15.94 2.29
N PHE A 3 -3.09 14.66 2.64
CA PHE A 3 -4.03 13.92 3.50
C PHE A 3 -3.42 13.41 4.82
N ASN A 4 -2.14 13.65 5.09
CA ASN A 4 -1.48 13.20 6.32
C ASN A 4 -1.54 14.25 7.45
N GLU A 5 -2.09 13.86 8.60
CA GLU A 5 -2.20 14.71 9.81
C GLU A 5 -0.88 14.90 10.58
N TYR A 6 0.14 14.04 10.37
CA TYR A 6 1.32 14.04 11.24
C TYR A 6 2.54 14.75 10.63
N THR A 7 2.79 14.58 9.34
CA THR A 7 3.93 15.20 8.64
C THR A 7 3.63 15.26 7.15
N TYR A 8 3.38 16.47 6.68
CA TYR A 8 3.14 16.75 5.26
C TYR A 8 4.40 16.55 4.40
N THR A 9 5.59 16.60 5.00
CA THR A 9 6.88 16.55 4.27
C THR A 9 7.10 15.23 3.53
N LEU A 10 6.91 14.09 4.21
CA LEU A 10 7.05 12.77 3.58
C LEU A 10 6.05 12.58 2.44
N GLU A 11 4.79 12.96 2.66
CA GLU A 11 3.75 12.88 1.63
C GLU A 11 4.10 13.77 0.43
N THR A 12 4.53 15.01 0.68
CA THR A 12 4.84 15.98 -0.39
C THR A 12 6.06 15.56 -1.20
N ILE A 13 7.11 15.01 -0.55
CA ILE A 13 8.30 14.48 -1.24
C ILE A 13 7.93 13.27 -2.10
N ILE A 14 7.13 12.34 -1.58
CA ILE A 14 6.67 11.17 -2.36
C ILE A 14 5.79 11.60 -3.53
N GLN A 15 4.87 12.55 -3.32
CA GLN A 15 4.03 13.10 -4.39
C GLN A 15 4.87 13.84 -5.45
N ALA A 16 5.90 14.58 -5.03
CA ALA A 16 6.79 15.31 -5.94
C ALA A 16 7.63 14.35 -6.80
N GLY A 17 8.17 13.29 -6.21
CA GLY A 17 8.85 12.22 -6.95
C GLY A 17 7.93 11.52 -7.95
N GLN A 18 6.70 11.19 -7.55
CA GLN A 18 5.72 10.55 -8.44
C GLN A 18 5.26 11.44 -9.60
N LYS A 19 5.23 12.76 -9.41
CA LYS A 19 4.91 13.75 -10.46
C LYS A 19 6.12 14.11 -11.34
N GLY A 20 7.28 13.50 -11.12
CA GLY A 20 8.51 13.80 -11.86
C GLY A 20 9.05 15.22 -11.60
N MET A 21 8.72 15.82 -10.46
CA MET A 21 9.24 17.14 -10.10
C MET A 21 10.69 17.01 -9.59
N ALA A 22 11.57 17.86 -10.10
CA ALA A 22 12.96 17.91 -9.62
C ALA A 22 13.00 18.45 -8.18
N ILE A 23 13.66 17.71 -7.30
CA ILE A 23 13.85 18.08 -5.89
C ILE A 23 15.34 18.31 -5.66
N THR A 24 15.68 19.43 -5.02
CA THR A 24 17.03 19.68 -4.50
C THR A 24 16.95 19.89 -2.99
N TYR A 25 18.06 19.64 -2.29
CA TYR A 25 18.16 19.91 -0.86
C TYR A 25 19.26 20.93 -0.61
N VAL A 26 19.03 21.84 0.33
CA VAL A 26 20.05 22.77 0.81
C VAL A 26 20.55 22.24 2.16
N PRO A 27 21.85 21.95 2.32
CA PRO A 27 22.38 21.54 3.62
C PRO A 27 22.33 22.72 4.60
N ILE A 28 21.57 22.56 5.68
CA ILE A 28 21.46 23.56 6.75
C ILE A 28 22.10 22.95 7.99
N ARG A 29 23.01 23.70 8.63
CA ARG A 29 23.61 23.29 9.90
C ARG A 29 22.54 23.28 10.99
N THR A 30 22.44 22.16 11.71
CA THR A 30 21.55 22.05 12.86
C THR A 30 22.18 22.71 14.08
N ASN A 31 21.42 23.54 14.80
CA ASN A 31 21.78 23.92 16.15
C ASN A 31 21.85 22.68 17.05
N GLY A 32 22.67 22.74 18.10
CA GLY A 32 22.77 21.67 19.10
C GLY A 32 21.41 21.33 19.72
N TYR A 33 21.32 20.19 20.39
CA TYR A 33 20.08 19.71 21.01
C TYR A 33 19.67 20.62 22.18
N LEU A 34 18.96 21.70 21.88
CA LEU A 34 18.60 22.74 22.86
C LEU A 34 17.36 22.39 23.70
N ARG A 35 16.53 21.43 23.26
CA ARG A 35 15.29 21.04 23.95
C ARG A 35 14.73 19.68 23.48
N PRO A 36 14.06 18.90 24.35
CA PRO A 36 13.29 17.73 23.92
C PRO A 36 12.20 18.08 22.89
N SER A 37 12.15 17.27 21.82
CA SER A 37 11.21 17.42 20.71
C SER A 37 9.75 17.25 21.19
N ARG A 38 8.90 18.23 20.88
CA ARG A 38 7.44 18.16 21.12
C ARG A 38 6.72 17.32 20.06
N LEU A 39 7.36 17.05 18.93
CA LEU A 39 6.80 16.33 17.78
C LEU A 39 7.13 14.83 17.79
N VAL A 40 8.25 14.44 18.42
CA VAL A 40 8.74 13.07 18.44
C VAL A 40 9.06 12.65 19.86
N LYS A 41 8.12 11.96 20.52
CA LYS A 41 8.30 11.45 21.89
C LYS A 41 9.15 10.17 21.94
N SER A 42 9.19 9.39 20.85
CA SER A 42 10.10 8.24 20.70
C SER A 42 10.37 7.93 19.22
N ILE A 43 11.60 7.53 18.92
CA ILE A 43 12.02 7.14 17.55
C ILE A 43 11.18 5.95 17.05
N SER A 44 10.88 4.99 17.93
CA SER A 44 10.06 3.81 17.59
C SER A 44 8.63 4.18 17.19
N SER A 45 7.97 5.09 17.92
CA SER A 45 6.62 5.55 17.57
C SER A 45 6.60 6.34 16.25
N TYR A 46 7.67 7.10 15.97
CA TYR A 46 7.83 7.83 14.71
C TYR A 46 8.02 6.89 13.53
N VAL A 47 8.85 5.85 13.68
CA VAL A 47 9.10 4.86 12.63
C VAL A 47 7.82 4.08 12.31
N GLN A 48 7.08 3.60 13.33
CA GLN A 48 5.81 2.90 13.10
C GLN A 48 4.78 3.78 12.36
N ARG A 49 4.57 5.03 12.79
CA ARG A 49 3.66 5.97 12.12
C ARG A 49 4.09 6.30 10.69
N SER A 50 5.39 6.43 10.46
CA SER A 50 5.95 6.68 9.13
C SER A 50 5.74 5.49 8.20
N ILE A 51 5.94 4.26 8.68
CA ILE A 51 5.68 3.02 7.92
C ILE A 51 4.20 2.95 7.52
N PHE A 52 3.27 3.19 8.45
CA PHE A 52 1.83 3.20 8.11
C PHE A 52 1.49 4.26 7.06
N THR A 53 2.10 5.45 7.14
CA THR A 53 1.92 6.52 6.15
C THR A 53 2.44 6.08 4.78
N ILE A 54 3.63 5.51 4.72
CA ILE A 54 4.25 5.02 3.48
C ILE A 54 3.39 3.91 2.87
N ILE A 55 2.94 2.95 3.68
CA ILE A 55 2.03 1.89 3.23
C ILE A 55 0.73 2.48 2.67
N ARG A 56 0.12 3.45 3.35
CA ARG A 56 -1.10 4.11 2.89
C ARG A 56 -0.91 4.85 1.56
N ILE A 57 0.21 5.55 1.40
CA ILE A 57 0.56 6.23 0.15
C ILE A 57 0.84 5.21 -0.95
N PHE A 58 1.60 4.16 -0.66
CA PHE A 58 1.90 3.10 -1.62
C PHE A 58 0.64 2.37 -2.09
N MET A 59 -0.26 2.03 -1.15
CA MET A 59 -1.58 1.47 -1.42
C MET A 59 -2.49 2.41 -2.20
N THR A 60 -2.25 3.73 -2.16
CA THR A 60 -2.97 4.71 -2.98
C THR A 60 -2.41 4.76 -4.40
N TYR A 61 -1.08 4.68 -4.56
CA TYR A 61 -0.42 4.87 -5.86
C TYR A 61 -0.33 3.59 -6.70
N GLN A 62 -0.09 2.44 -6.09
CA GLN A 62 -0.02 1.13 -6.76
C GLN A 62 -0.72 0.04 -5.93
N PRO A 63 -2.05 0.11 -5.79
CA PRO A 63 -2.83 -0.84 -4.99
C PRO A 63 -2.62 -2.28 -5.45
N LEU A 64 -2.64 -2.50 -6.77
CA LEU A 64 -2.50 -3.83 -7.36
C LEU A 64 -1.22 -4.54 -6.86
N ARG A 65 -0.05 -3.92 -7.01
CA ARG A 65 1.23 -4.52 -6.61
C ARG A 65 1.29 -4.88 -5.13
N PHE A 66 0.72 -4.03 -4.27
CA PHE A 66 0.68 -4.27 -2.82
C PHE A 66 -0.12 -5.53 -2.49
N PHE A 67 -1.34 -5.63 -3.01
CA PHE A 67 -2.21 -6.77 -2.78
C PHE A 67 -1.75 -8.04 -3.49
N THR A 68 -1.13 -7.93 -4.67
CA THR A 68 -0.53 -9.08 -5.36
C THR A 68 0.63 -9.67 -4.55
N MET A 69 1.50 -8.82 -4.01
CA MET A 69 2.61 -9.25 -3.15
C MET A 69 2.09 -9.88 -1.85
N LEU A 70 1.12 -9.26 -1.18
CA LEU A 70 0.50 -9.84 0.02
C LEU A 70 -0.21 -11.17 -0.25
N GLY A 71 -0.95 -11.28 -1.37
CA GLY A 71 -1.65 -12.50 -1.77
C GLY A 71 -0.71 -13.62 -2.22
N SER A 72 0.48 -13.31 -2.74
CA SER A 72 1.45 -14.31 -3.16
C SER A 72 2.00 -15.16 -2.01
N VAL A 73 2.05 -14.64 -0.78
CA VAL A 73 2.52 -15.37 0.40
C VAL A 73 1.56 -16.53 0.77
N PRO A 74 0.27 -16.29 1.05
CA PRO A 74 -0.68 -17.37 1.32
C PRO A 74 -0.91 -18.25 0.09
N PHE A 75 -0.91 -17.69 -1.12
CA PHE A 75 -1.03 -18.49 -2.35
C PHE A 75 0.16 -19.45 -2.50
N GLY A 76 1.39 -18.98 -2.31
CA GLY A 76 2.59 -19.80 -2.39
C GLY A 76 2.63 -20.89 -1.33
N LEU A 77 2.27 -20.56 -0.08
CA LEU A 77 2.15 -21.55 0.99
C LEU A 77 1.06 -22.60 0.71
N GLY A 78 -0.11 -22.18 0.23
CA GLY A 78 -1.20 -23.07 -0.16
C GLY A 78 -0.81 -23.98 -1.33
N PHE A 79 -0.09 -23.43 -2.30
CA PHE A 79 0.41 -24.18 -3.45
C PHE A 79 1.45 -25.24 -3.04
N LEU A 80 2.39 -24.90 -2.15
CA LEU A 80 3.36 -25.84 -1.60
C LEU A 80 2.69 -26.97 -0.80
N LEU A 81 1.68 -26.64 0.01
CA LEU A 81 0.90 -27.63 0.77
C LEU A 81 0.10 -28.55 -0.16
N CYS A 82 -0.49 -28.00 -1.22
CA CYS A 82 -1.21 -28.76 -2.24
C CYS A 82 -0.25 -29.73 -2.98
N LEU A 83 0.92 -29.25 -3.38
CA LEU A 83 1.93 -30.07 -4.06
C LEU A 83 2.46 -31.19 -3.16
N ARG A 84 2.72 -30.89 -1.88
CA ARG A 84 3.08 -31.89 -0.88
C ARG A 84 2.00 -32.97 -0.75
N TRP A 85 0.74 -32.58 -0.67
CA TRP A 85 -0.38 -33.52 -0.58
C TRP A 85 -0.45 -34.42 -1.81
N LEU A 86 -0.28 -33.84 -3.02
CA LEU A 86 -0.29 -34.58 -4.28
C LEU A 86 0.83 -35.64 -4.33
N PHE A 87 2.04 -35.29 -3.85
CA PHE A 87 3.16 -36.23 -3.77
C PHE A 87 2.87 -37.40 -2.80
N LEU A 88 2.31 -37.12 -1.62
CA LEU A 88 1.94 -38.14 -0.64
C LEU A 88 0.84 -39.07 -1.16
N TYR A 89 -0.11 -38.54 -1.95
CA TYR A 89 -1.15 -39.32 -2.61
C TYR A 89 -0.56 -40.31 -3.63
N PHE A 90 0.38 -39.86 -4.47
CA PHE A 90 1.05 -40.75 -5.43
C PHE A 90 1.98 -41.79 -4.78
N THR A 91 2.50 -41.52 -3.58
CA THR A 91 3.40 -42.44 -2.86
C THR A 91 2.64 -43.56 -2.13
N GLY A 92 1.31 -43.67 -2.29
CA GLY A 92 0.52 -44.78 -1.76
C GLY A 92 0.36 -44.78 -0.24
N THR A 93 0.51 -43.62 0.41
CA THR A 93 0.20 -43.49 1.84
C THR A 93 -1.30 -43.29 2.02
N ASP A 94 -2.01 -44.31 2.52
CA ASP A 94 -3.47 -44.30 2.74
C ASP A 94 -3.93 -43.38 3.88
N ARG A 95 -3.00 -42.67 4.53
CA ARG A 95 -3.32 -41.77 5.62
C ARG A 95 -4.05 -40.56 5.06
N SER A 96 -5.31 -40.40 5.46
CA SER A 96 -6.19 -39.32 5.02
C SER A 96 -5.63 -37.95 5.43
N HIS A 97 -4.80 -37.35 4.58
CA HIS A 97 -4.24 -36.00 4.77
C HIS A 97 -5.26 -34.90 4.43
N VAL A 98 -6.55 -35.17 4.65
CA VAL A 98 -7.69 -34.28 4.33
C VAL A 98 -7.57 -32.92 5.00
N PRO A 99 -7.16 -32.78 6.29
CA PRO A 99 -7.01 -31.45 6.91
C PRO A 99 -5.96 -30.57 6.22
N SER A 100 -4.85 -31.16 5.74
CA SER A 100 -3.80 -30.42 5.03
C SER A 100 -4.26 -29.96 3.64
N LEU A 101 -5.10 -30.76 2.96
CA LEU A 101 -5.70 -30.39 1.69
C LEU A 101 -6.72 -29.26 1.85
N VAL A 102 -7.56 -29.33 2.89
CA VAL A 102 -8.50 -28.25 3.22
C VAL A 102 -7.74 -26.96 3.54
N LEU A 103 -6.67 -27.04 4.33
CA LEU A 103 -5.81 -25.88 4.62
C LEU A 103 -5.20 -25.30 3.34
N ALA A 104 -4.68 -26.15 2.44
CA ALA A 104 -4.13 -25.73 1.15
C ALA A 104 -5.18 -25.00 0.30
N ALA A 105 -6.38 -25.56 0.19
CA ALA A 105 -7.48 -24.96 -0.55
C ALA A 105 -7.89 -23.60 0.02
N VAL A 106 -8.03 -23.49 1.34
CA VAL A 106 -8.36 -22.22 2.01
C VAL A 106 -7.28 -21.17 1.77
N LEU A 107 -6.00 -21.53 1.89
CA LEU A 107 -4.89 -20.60 1.62
C LEU A 107 -4.87 -20.11 0.17
N LEU A 108 -5.13 -21.01 -0.79
CA LEU A 108 -5.22 -20.65 -2.21
C LEU A 108 -6.39 -19.69 -2.47
N ILE A 109 -7.57 -19.97 -1.90
CA ILE A 109 -8.75 -19.11 -2.02
C ILE A 109 -8.47 -17.72 -1.45
N ILE A 110 -7.84 -17.63 -0.26
CA ILE A 110 -7.47 -16.36 0.36
C ILE A 110 -6.48 -15.59 -0.53
N GLY A 111 -5.48 -16.27 -1.11
CA GLY A 111 -4.51 -15.66 -2.02
C GLY A 111 -5.19 -15.05 -3.25
N VAL A 112 -6.11 -15.78 -3.87
CA VAL A 112 -6.88 -15.29 -5.03
C VAL A 112 -7.82 -14.14 -4.65
N GLN A 113 -8.50 -14.23 -3.50
CA GLN A 113 -9.35 -13.13 -2.99
C GLN A 113 -8.54 -11.85 -2.78
N LEU A 114 -7.32 -11.94 -2.24
CA LEU A 114 -6.44 -10.79 -2.09
C LEU A 114 -6.07 -10.17 -3.44
N TRP A 115 -5.84 -10.97 -4.49
CA TRP A 115 -5.59 -10.45 -5.83
C TRP A 115 -6.81 -9.73 -6.42
N ILE A 116 -8.01 -10.29 -6.25
CA ILE A 116 -9.26 -9.65 -6.68
C ILE A 116 -9.46 -8.32 -5.95
N LEU A 117 -9.26 -8.29 -4.63
CA LEU A 117 -9.33 -7.06 -3.84
C LEU A 117 -8.30 -6.02 -4.30
N GLY A 118 -7.10 -6.47 -4.69
CA GLY A 118 -6.07 -5.62 -5.28
C GLY A 118 -6.52 -4.95 -6.57
N LEU A 119 -7.18 -5.70 -7.45
CA LEU A 119 -7.72 -5.20 -8.71
C LEU A 119 -8.86 -4.19 -8.47
N VAL A 120 -9.76 -4.48 -7.53
CA VAL A 120 -10.83 -3.56 -7.12
C VAL A 120 -10.24 -2.26 -6.55
N ALA A 121 -9.23 -2.37 -5.69
CA ALA A 121 -8.56 -1.20 -5.11
C ALA A 121 -7.85 -0.34 -6.18
N ASP A 122 -7.27 -0.98 -7.20
CA ASP A 122 -6.65 -0.30 -8.35
C ASP A 122 -7.67 0.53 -9.13
N LEU A 123 -8.81 -0.09 -9.47
CA LEU A 123 -9.92 0.59 -10.13
C LEU A 123 -10.46 1.75 -9.29
N MET A 124 -10.62 1.57 -7.98
CA MET A 124 -11.05 2.64 -7.08
C MET A 124 -10.05 3.81 -7.03
N SER A 125 -8.75 3.51 -7.05
CA SER A 125 -7.71 4.57 -7.08
C SER A 125 -7.76 5.37 -8.38
N VAL A 126 -7.91 4.70 -9.52
CA VAL A 126 -8.08 5.36 -10.83
C VAL A 126 -9.33 6.23 -10.84
N ASN A 127 -10.45 5.72 -10.33
CA ASN A 127 -11.70 6.47 -10.23
C ASN A 127 -11.56 7.73 -9.35
N ARG A 128 -10.82 7.63 -8.23
CA ARG A 128 -10.53 8.78 -7.37
C ARG A 128 -9.72 9.87 -8.09
N LYS A 129 -8.72 9.47 -8.89
CA LYS A 129 -7.90 10.42 -9.69
C LYS A 129 -8.74 11.16 -10.74
N LEU A 130 -9.61 10.43 -11.44
CA LEU A 130 -10.56 11.01 -12.40
C LEU A 130 -11.50 12.04 -11.74
N LEU A 131 -12.05 11.72 -10.58
CA LEU A 131 -12.88 12.65 -9.81
C LEU A 131 -12.10 13.89 -9.34
N GLU A 132 -10.85 13.73 -8.90
CA GLU A 132 -9.99 14.85 -8.50
C GLU A 132 -9.72 15.79 -9.69
N ASP A 133 -9.46 15.25 -10.89
CA ASP A 133 -9.28 16.03 -12.11
C ASP A 133 -10.55 16.79 -12.53
N VAL A 134 -11.72 16.15 -12.43
CA VAL A 134 -13.02 16.79 -12.71
C VAL A 134 -13.26 17.94 -11.73
N GLN A 135 -13.02 17.72 -10.44
CA GLN A 135 -13.19 18.77 -9.43
C GLN A 135 -12.23 19.95 -9.67
N LEU A 136 -10.98 19.68 -10.06
CA LEU A 136 -10.01 20.72 -10.40
C LEU A 136 -10.46 21.57 -11.60
N ARG A 137 -11.01 20.95 -12.64
CA ARG A 137 -11.53 21.66 -13.81
C ARG A 137 -12.74 22.53 -13.47
N LEU A 138 -13.64 22.05 -12.62
CA LEU A 138 -14.80 22.83 -12.15
C LEU A 138 -14.34 24.07 -11.37
N ARG A 139 -13.44 23.90 -10.39
CA ARG A 139 -12.91 25.04 -9.62
C ARG A 139 -12.22 26.08 -10.50
N ARG A 140 -11.48 25.67 -11.53
CA ARG A 140 -10.86 26.61 -12.47
C ARG A 140 -11.92 27.41 -13.24
N ARG A 141 -12.97 26.76 -13.72
CA ARG A 141 -14.09 27.44 -14.41
C ARG A 141 -14.80 28.44 -13.49
N ASP A 142 -15.06 28.07 -12.24
CA ASP A 142 -15.73 28.96 -11.28
C ASP A 142 -14.89 30.23 -11.01
N ILE A 143 -13.56 30.08 -10.90
CA ILE A 143 -12.64 31.21 -10.75
C ILE A 143 -12.61 32.08 -12.01
N GLU A 144 -12.61 31.49 -13.20
CA GLU A 144 -12.66 32.24 -14.46
C GLU A 144 -13.98 33.03 -14.59
N GLN A 145 -15.11 32.46 -14.16
CA GLN A 145 -16.41 33.13 -14.16
C GLN A 145 -16.53 34.24 -13.11
N SER A 146 -15.86 34.13 -11.95
CA SER A 146 -15.91 35.17 -10.91
C SER A 146 -15.03 36.39 -11.19
N ASN A 147 -14.18 36.33 -12.22
CA ASN A 147 -13.30 37.44 -12.63
C ASN A 147 -13.87 38.30 -13.77
N PHE A 148 -15.13 38.05 -14.16
CA PHE A 148 -15.95 38.89 -15.04
C PHE A 148 -17.15 39.44 -14.26
#